data_AF-A0A9C8U2S1-F1
#
_entry.id   AF-A0A9C8U2S1-F1
#
_cell.length_a   1.000
_cell.length_b   1.000
_cell.length_c   1.000
_cell.angle_alpha   90.00
_cell.angle_beta   90.00
_cell.angle_gamma   90.00
#
_symmetry.space_group_name_H-M   'P 1'
#
loop_
_entity.id
_entity.type
_entity.pdbx_description
1 polymer ?
#
loop_
_entity_poly.entity_id
_entity_poly.type
_entity_poly.pdbx_seq_one_letter_code
_entity_poly.pdbx_strand_id
1 'polypeptide(L)'
;MDTHTLVLIVAICALWLSLTFGCIATYLLLTRRTWQLAQDGDHSLQQPPAPTLEAPTLLNKEHASWEVQVLFESPSPALNKRLSLMLASLKAVYEPSTKTFKVADDSSRTPIQIENVSAAGQLPSLTENSAVFPPIKGVSIKITKSNPMLAPSKLQLAKLASLSKKLARLGGTVVDAEQQPITKAGFKAMIAGNAKV
;
A
#
# COMPACT_ATOMS: atom_id res chain seq x y z
N MET A 1 60.04 -9.33 -8.14
CA MET A 1 59.21 -9.47 -6.93
C MET A 1 59.46 -10.86 -6.40
N ASP A 2 60.04 -10.95 -5.20
CA ASP A 2 60.40 -12.23 -4.59
C ASP A 2 59.16 -13.07 -4.29
N THR A 3 59.26 -14.39 -4.46
CA THR A 3 58.15 -15.33 -4.28
C THR A 3 57.51 -15.21 -2.89
N HIS A 4 58.33 -14.93 -1.87
CA HIS A 4 57.88 -14.67 -0.50
C HIS A 4 56.99 -13.41 -0.40
N THR A 5 57.34 -12.34 -1.10
CA THR A 5 56.55 -11.11 -1.13
C THR A 5 55.21 -11.33 -1.84
N LEU A 6 55.21 -12.12 -2.92
CA LEU A 6 53.98 -12.45 -3.66
C LEU A 6 53.03 -13.29 -2.80
N VAL A 7 53.55 -14.31 -2.11
CA VAL A 7 52.76 -15.14 -1.18
C VAL A 7 52.17 -14.30 -0.05
N LEU A 8 52.94 -13.37 0.52
CA LEU A 8 52.48 -12.50 1.60
C LEU A 8 51.35 -11.56 1.15
N ILE A 9 51.47 -10.96 -0.03
CA ILE A 9 50.43 -10.08 -0.60
C ILE A 9 49.14 -10.87 -0.88
N VAL A 10 49.26 -12.07 -1.46
CA VAL A 10 48.09 -12.94 -1.74
C VAL A 10 47.40 -13.33 -0.44
N ALA A 11 48.15 -13.67 0.61
CA ALA A 11 47.59 -14.01 1.92
C ALA A 11 46.83 -12.84 2.54
N ILE A 12 47.38 -11.61 2.46
CA ILE A 12 46.72 -10.40 2.97
C ILE A 12 45.42 -10.13 2.19
N CYS A 13 45.45 -10.21 0.86
CA CYS A 13 44.26 -10.01 0.03
C CYS A 13 43.17 -11.07 0.31
N ALA A 14 43.56 -12.34 0.48
CA ALA A 14 42.64 -13.42 0.82
C ALA A 14 42.00 -13.23 2.21
N LEU A 15 42.79 -12.78 3.19
CA LEU A 15 42.29 -12.47 4.54
C LEU A 15 41.26 -11.34 4.50
N TRP A 16 41.53 -10.30 3.71
CA TRP A 16 40.65 -9.14 3.55
C TRP A 16 39.34 -9.51 2.83
N LEU A 17 39.43 -10.32 1.78
CA LEU A 17 38.25 -10.83 1.08
C LEU A 17 37.38 -11.71 1.99
N SER A 18 37.99 -12.61 2.76
CA SER A 18 37.26 -13.48 3.69
C SER A 18 36.53 -12.68 4.77
N LEU A 19 37.18 -11.66 5.32
CA LEU A 19 36.59 -10.80 6.35
C LEU A 19 35.39 -10.00 5.81
N THR A 20 35.52 -9.44 4.61
CA THR A 20 34.41 -8.68 3.97
C THR A 20 33.24 -9.59 3.62
N PHE A 21 33.49 -10.79 3.08
CA PHE A 21 32.45 -11.77 2.80
C PHE A 21 31.76 -12.24 4.08
N GLY A 22 32.52 -12.47 5.16
CA GLY A 22 31.99 -12.83 6.47
C GLY A 22 31.08 -11.74 7.05
N CYS A 23 31.50 -10.47 6.97
CA CYS A 23 30.67 -9.33 7.41
C CYS A 23 29.38 -9.21 6.59
N ILE A 24 29.44 -9.36 5.26
CA ILE A 24 28.25 -9.29 4.39
C ILE A 24 27.30 -10.47 4.68
N ALA A 25 27.83 -11.69 4.82
CA ALA A 25 27.01 -12.86 5.14
C ALA A 25 26.34 -12.72 6.52
N THR A 26 27.08 -12.24 7.52
CA THR A 26 26.54 -11.99 8.87
C THR A 26 25.50 -10.89 8.86
N TYR A 27 25.73 -9.79 8.12
CA TYR A 27 24.76 -8.72 7.93
C TYR A 27 23.47 -9.25 7.29
N LEU A 28 23.55 -9.99 6.19
CA LEU A 28 22.38 -10.60 5.56
C LEU A 28 21.65 -11.58 6.48
N LEU A 29 22.37 -12.34 7.31
CA LEU A 29 21.77 -13.26 8.29
C LEU A 29 21.05 -12.51 9.42
N LEU A 30 21.63 -11.42 9.93
CA LEU A 30 21.00 -10.53 10.91
C LEU A 30 19.74 -9.88 10.33
N THR A 31 19.82 -9.38 9.10
CA THR A 31 18.65 -8.79 8.41
C THR A 31 17.59 -9.83 8.09
N ARG A 32 17.95 -11.11 7.88
CA ARG A 32 16.95 -12.19 7.77
C ARG A 32 16.34 -12.57 9.12
N ARG A 33 17.13 -12.56 10.20
CA ARG A 33 16.64 -12.87 11.56
C ARG A 33 15.67 -11.80 12.06
N THR A 34 15.87 -10.53 11.74
CA THR A 34 14.90 -9.47 12.08
C THR A 34 13.57 -9.63 11.35
N TRP A 35 13.55 -10.30 10.20
CA TRP A 35 12.32 -10.66 9.49
C TRP A 35 11.64 -11.92 10.06
N GLN A 36 12.41 -12.87 10.62
CA GLN A 36 11.86 -14.08 11.24
C GLN A 36 11.41 -13.88 12.70
N LEU A 37 12.08 -13.02 13.49
CA LEU A 37 11.64 -12.62 14.83
C LEU A 37 10.39 -11.72 14.83
N ALA A 38 10.02 -11.16 13.67
CA ALA A 38 8.76 -10.44 13.50
C ALA A 38 7.59 -11.36 13.09
N GLN A 39 7.83 -12.65 12.85
CA GLN A 39 6.80 -13.61 12.43
C GLN A 39 6.60 -14.79 13.39
N ASP A 40 7.29 -14.85 14.54
CA ASP A 40 7.12 -15.92 15.52
C ASP A 40 6.98 -15.35 16.95
N GLY A 41 5.72 -15.30 17.41
CA GLY A 41 5.31 -15.00 18.78
C GLY A 41 4.10 -14.05 18.82
N ASP A 42 2.93 -14.39 19.36
CA ASP A 42 2.33 -15.64 19.83
C ASP A 42 0.85 -15.29 20.04
N HIS A 43 -0.02 -16.29 19.98
CA HIS A 43 -1.41 -16.17 20.41
C HIS A 43 -1.46 -15.72 21.89
N SER A 44 -1.89 -14.48 22.17
CA SER A 44 -2.30 -14.08 23.51
C SER A 44 -3.79 -13.72 23.52
N LEU A 45 -4.51 -14.52 24.29
CA LEU A 45 -5.89 -14.29 24.69
C LEU A 45 -6.03 -12.91 25.35
N GLN A 46 -6.92 -12.11 24.77
CA GLN A 46 -7.87 -11.24 25.47
C GLN A 46 -7.28 -10.21 26.45
N GLN A 47 -7.02 -9.00 25.93
CA GLN A 47 -7.20 -7.76 26.68
C GLN A 47 -8.09 -6.85 25.84
N PRO A 48 -9.27 -6.41 26.31
CA PRO A 48 -10.03 -5.40 25.60
C PRO A 48 -9.25 -4.08 25.71
N PRO A 49 -8.75 -3.48 24.61
CA PRO A 49 -8.14 -2.18 24.72
C PRO A 49 -9.24 -1.16 24.95
N ALA A 50 -9.11 -0.40 26.04
CA ALA A 50 -9.79 0.87 26.24
C ALA A 50 -9.64 1.77 24.98
N PRO A 51 -10.60 2.65 24.68
CA PRO A 51 -10.70 3.38 23.41
C PRO A 51 -9.52 4.34 23.26
N THR A 52 -8.44 3.82 22.70
CA THR A 52 -7.28 4.62 22.30
C THR A 52 -7.69 5.32 21.03
N LEU A 53 -7.51 6.64 20.93
CA LEU A 53 -7.80 7.43 19.73
C LEU A 53 -7.28 6.68 18.47
N GLU A 54 -8.19 6.06 17.73
CA GLU A 54 -7.90 5.20 16.59
C GLU A 54 -7.50 6.05 15.39
N ALA A 55 -6.26 6.53 15.36
CA ALA A 55 -5.68 7.11 14.16
C ALA A 55 -5.36 5.98 13.16
N PRO A 56 -5.96 5.96 11.95
CA PRO A 56 -5.75 4.90 10.98
C PRO A 56 -4.34 4.98 10.39
N THR A 57 -3.78 3.83 10.01
CA THR A 57 -2.47 3.76 9.35
C THR A 57 -2.64 3.92 7.85
N LEU A 58 -2.25 5.07 7.30
CA LEU A 58 -2.47 5.36 5.87
C LEU A 58 -1.24 5.15 5.01
N LEU A 59 -0.03 5.22 5.60
CA LEU A 59 1.19 5.05 4.81
C LEU A 59 1.42 3.57 4.54
N ASN A 60 1.32 3.19 3.27
CA ASN A 60 1.90 1.95 2.80
C ASN A 60 3.38 2.20 2.43
N LYS A 61 4.27 1.61 3.23
CA LYS A 61 5.73 1.76 3.09
C LYS A 61 6.28 1.04 1.86
N GLU A 62 5.64 -0.03 1.43
CA GLU A 62 6.04 -0.84 0.27
C GLU A 62 5.75 -0.09 -1.03
N HIS A 63 4.62 0.60 -1.09
CA HIS A 63 4.17 1.33 -2.28
C HIS A 63 4.47 2.83 -2.23
N ALA A 64 5.14 3.31 -1.18
CA ALA A 64 5.41 4.72 -0.91
C ALA A 64 4.19 5.61 -1.22
N SER A 65 3.01 5.20 -0.73
CA SER A 65 1.75 5.87 -1.04
C SER A 65 0.86 5.94 0.19
N TRP A 66 0.00 6.96 0.24
CA TRP A 66 -1.08 6.98 1.21
C TRP A 66 -2.26 6.25 0.61
N GLU A 67 -2.65 5.14 1.21
CA GLU A 67 -3.69 4.27 0.67
C GLU A 67 -4.78 3.99 1.67
N VAL A 68 -5.98 3.77 1.12
CA VAL A 68 -7.13 3.24 1.82
C VAL A 68 -7.75 2.21 0.89
N GLN A 69 -8.07 1.03 1.40
CA GLN A 69 -8.64 -0.04 0.60
C GLN A 69 -10.13 -0.19 0.95
N VAL A 70 -10.92 -0.56 -0.05
CA VAL A 70 -12.32 -0.90 0.12
C VAL A 70 -12.47 -2.36 -0.28
N LEU A 71 -12.73 -3.22 0.68
CA LEU A 71 -12.93 -4.65 0.47
C LEU A 71 -14.42 -4.93 0.34
N PHE A 72 -14.83 -5.55 -0.76
CA PHE A 72 -16.23 -5.87 -1.01
C PHE A 72 -16.60 -7.21 -0.36
N GLU A 73 -17.71 -7.23 0.36
CA GLU A 73 -18.16 -8.43 1.09
C GLU A 73 -18.63 -9.54 0.15
N SER A 74 -19.25 -9.16 -0.97
CA SER A 74 -19.84 -10.08 -1.94
C SER A 74 -19.40 -9.72 -3.37
N PRO A 75 -18.17 -10.09 -3.77
CA PRO A 75 -17.66 -9.78 -5.10
C PRO A 75 -18.48 -10.52 -6.17
N SER A 76 -18.98 -9.79 -7.16
CA SER A 76 -19.80 -10.36 -8.25
C SER A 76 -19.68 -9.55 -9.54
N PRO A 77 -20.02 -10.13 -10.72
CA PRO A 77 -20.05 -9.37 -11.98
C PRO A 77 -21.02 -8.17 -11.94
N ALA A 78 -22.12 -8.28 -11.20
CA ALA A 78 -23.05 -7.17 -10.98
C ALA A 78 -22.40 -6.02 -10.20
N LEU A 79 -21.57 -6.34 -9.20
CA LEU A 79 -20.77 -5.35 -8.47
C LEU A 79 -19.75 -4.68 -9.40
N ASN A 80 -19.07 -5.43 -10.26
CA ASN A 80 -18.13 -4.86 -11.23
C ASN A 80 -18.81 -3.79 -12.11
N LYS A 81 -20.02 -4.07 -12.61
CA LYS A 81 -20.81 -3.10 -13.39
C LYS A 81 -21.16 -1.84 -12.57
N ARG A 82 -21.59 -2.01 -11.31
CA ARG A 82 -21.89 -0.87 -10.41
C ARG A 82 -20.64 -0.06 -10.09
N LEU A 83 -19.49 -0.71 -9.92
CA LEU A 83 -18.20 -0.07 -9.72
C LEU A 83 -17.82 0.77 -10.95
N SER A 84 -17.93 0.23 -12.16
CA SER A 84 -17.68 1.00 -13.39
C SER A 84 -18.57 2.23 -13.51
N LEU A 85 -19.88 2.09 -13.21
CA LEU A 85 -20.81 3.23 -13.20
C LEU A 85 -20.42 4.28 -12.13
N MET A 86 -20.00 3.84 -10.95
CA MET A 86 -19.53 4.72 -9.89
C MET A 86 -18.26 5.48 -10.33
N LEU A 87 -17.28 4.80 -10.92
CA LEU A 87 -16.05 5.41 -11.43
C LEU A 87 -16.34 6.45 -12.53
N ALA A 88 -17.28 6.13 -13.44
CA ALA A 88 -17.75 7.08 -14.44
C ALA A 88 -18.39 8.33 -13.79
N SER A 89 -19.22 8.14 -12.76
CA SER A 89 -19.85 9.26 -12.03
C SER A 89 -18.85 10.14 -11.27
N LEU A 90 -17.70 9.58 -10.90
CA LEU A 90 -16.59 10.28 -10.26
C LEU A 90 -15.69 11.01 -11.26
N LYS A 91 -16.02 10.97 -12.57
CA LYS A 91 -15.16 11.46 -13.66
C LYS A 91 -13.77 10.85 -13.62
N ALA A 92 -13.67 9.58 -13.21
CA ALA A 92 -12.41 8.87 -13.18
C ALA A 92 -11.96 8.56 -14.62
N VAL A 93 -10.71 8.88 -14.93
CA VAL A 93 -10.09 8.67 -16.24
C VAL A 93 -9.32 7.35 -16.19
N TYR A 94 -9.63 6.46 -17.12
CA TYR A 94 -8.89 5.20 -17.26
C TYR A 94 -7.50 5.46 -17.83
N GLU A 95 -6.48 4.87 -17.22
CA GLU A 95 -5.08 4.95 -17.63
C GLU A 95 -4.68 3.60 -18.26
N PRO A 96 -4.62 3.47 -19.59
CA PRO A 96 -4.40 2.18 -20.25
C PRO A 96 -3.04 1.55 -19.94
N SER A 97 -2.02 2.38 -19.67
CA SER A 97 -0.66 1.93 -19.38
C SER A 97 -0.56 1.14 -18.08
N THR A 98 -1.32 1.55 -17.06
CA THR A 98 -1.33 0.92 -15.74
C THR A 98 -2.58 0.08 -15.49
N LYS A 99 -3.59 0.21 -16.35
CA LYS A 99 -4.94 -0.35 -16.19
C LYS A 99 -5.57 0.02 -14.86
N THR A 100 -5.43 1.30 -14.49
CA THR A 100 -5.99 1.87 -13.27
C THR A 100 -6.83 3.09 -13.62
N PHE A 101 -7.51 3.66 -12.63
CA PHE A 101 -8.28 4.88 -12.78
C PHE A 101 -7.63 6.03 -12.04
N LYS A 102 -7.58 7.20 -12.65
CA LYS A 102 -7.17 8.45 -12.00
C LYS A 102 -8.40 9.33 -11.84
N VAL A 103 -8.69 9.73 -10.61
CA VAL A 103 -9.70 10.76 -10.35
C VAL A 103 -9.01 12.10 -10.46
N ALA A 104 -9.38 12.87 -11.49
CA ALA A 104 -8.90 14.23 -11.64
C ALA A 104 -9.34 15.07 -10.43
N ASP A 105 -8.37 15.63 -9.74
CA ASP A 105 -8.57 16.66 -8.72
C ASP A 105 -8.01 17.98 -9.25
N ASP A 106 -8.41 19.10 -8.64
CA ASP A 106 -7.87 20.42 -9.02
C ASP A 106 -6.34 20.51 -8.81
N SER A 107 -5.75 19.57 -8.07
CA SER A 107 -4.30 19.39 -7.94
C SER A 107 -3.77 18.38 -8.96
N SER A 108 -3.31 18.87 -10.11
CA SER A 108 -2.73 18.06 -11.19
C SER A 108 -1.44 17.31 -10.81
N ARG A 109 -0.77 17.73 -9.73
CA ARG A 109 0.57 17.21 -9.36
C ARG A 109 0.55 15.83 -8.71
N THR A 110 -0.53 15.48 -8.03
CA THR A 110 -0.67 14.19 -7.32
C THR A 110 -2.12 13.68 -7.42
N PRO A 111 -2.50 13.09 -8.57
CA PRO A 111 -3.85 12.57 -8.75
C PRO A 111 -4.13 11.40 -7.82
N ILE A 112 -5.39 11.25 -7.42
CA ILE A 112 -5.84 10.07 -6.67
C ILE A 112 -6.02 8.92 -7.65
N GLN A 113 -5.32 7.81 -7.41
CA GLN A 113 -5.38 6.61 -8.24
C GLN A 113 -6.27 5.57 -7.56
N ILE A 114 -7.09 4.88 -8.36
CA ILE A 114 -7.95 3.78 -7.94
C ILE A 114 -7.52 2.54 -8.74
N GLU A 115 -7.23 1.48 -8.03
CA GLU A 115 -6.76 0.22 -8.59
C GLU A 115 -7.39 -0.98 -7.89
N ASN A 116 -7.22 -2.18 -8.45
CA ASN A 116 -7.71 -3.41 -7.82
C ASN A 116 -6.77 -3.84 -6.70
N VAL A 117 -7.29 -4.31 -5.57
CA VAL A 117 -6.47 -4.84 -4.45
C VAL A 117 -5.72 -6.13 -4.83
N SER A 118 -6.06 -6.76 -5.96
CA SER A 118 -5.29 -7.90 -6.50
C SER A 118 -3.82 -7.54 -6.76
N ALA A 119 -2.92 -8.52 -6.71
CA ALA A 119 -1.48 -8.34 -6.96
C ALA A 119 -1.13 -7.64 -8.30
N ALA A 120 -2.03 -7.72 -9.29
CA ALA A 120 -1.83 -7.07 -10.58
C ALA A 120 -2.25 -5.59 -10.60
N GLY A 121 -3.07 -5.12 -9.64
CA GLY A 121 -3.60 -3.75 -9.61
C GLY A 121 -4.68 -3.44 -10.67
N GLN A 122 -4.97 -4.37 -11.58
CA GLN A 122 -5.69 -4.03 -12.82
C GLN A 122 -7.21 -3.95 -12.63
N LEU A 123 -7.80 -2.88 -13.16
CA LEU A 123 -9.24 -2.69 -13.33
C LEU A 123 -9.60 -2.69 -14.82
N PRO A 124 -10.78 -3.23 -15.18
CA PRO A 124 -11.26 -3.16 -16.56
C PRO A 124 -11.59 -1.72 -16.97
N SER A 125 -11.46 -1.42 -18.25
CA SER A 125 -11.95 -0.13 -18.80
C SER A 125 -13.46 0.00 -18.61
N LEU A 126 -13.97 1.23 -18.58
CA LEU A 126 -15.42 1.50 -18.52
C LEU A 126 -16.19 0.96 -19.73
N THR A 127 -15.51 0.80 -20.87
CA THR A 127 -16.09 0.33 -22.13
C THR A 127 -15.99 -1.18 -22.31
N GLU A 128 -15.17 -1.85 -21.50
CA GLU A 128 -15.00 -3.30 -21.59
C GLU A 128 -16.14 -4.03 -20.88
N ASN A 129 -16.52 -5.20 -21.39
CA ASN A 129 -17.59 -5.99 -20.81
C ASN A 129 -17.17 -6.55 -19.43
N SER A 130 -17.75 -6.01 -18.36
CA SER A 130 -17.46 -6.41 -16.98
C SER A 130 -17.72 -7.89 -16.68
N ALA A 131 -18.49 -8.59 -17.51
CA ALA A 131 -18.77 -10.02 -17.36
C ALA A 131 -17.57 -10.94 -17.70
N VAL A 132 -16.59 -10.43 -18.45
CA VAL A 132 -15.39 -11.19 -18.84
C VAL A 132 -14.31 -11.16 -17.75
N PHE A 133 -14.41 -10.20 -16.82
CA PHE A 133 -13.44 -10.02 -15.75
C PHE A 133 -13.84 -10.80 -14.49
N PRO A 134 -12.85 -11.35 -13.76
CA PRO A 134 -13.14 -11.97 -12.48
C PRO A 134 -13.79 -10.96 -11.51
N PRO A 135 -14.60 -11.44 -10.55
CA PRO A 135 -15.16 -10.58 -9.52
C PRO A 135 -14.08 -9.79 -8.78
N ILE A 136 -14.24 -8.46 -8.74
CA ILE A 136 -13.28 -7.57 -8.07
C ILE A 136 -13.51 -7.68 -6.56
N LYS A 137 -12.50 -8.16 -5.83
CA LYS A 137 -12.56 -8.36 -4.37
C LYS A 137 -12.45 -7.06 -3.58
N GLY A 138 -11.82 -6.04 -4.15
CA GLY A 138 -11.68 -4.74 -3.52
C GLY A 138 -10.96 -3.75 -4.43
N VAL A 139 -11.00 -2.49 -4.02
CA VAL A 139 -10.29 -1.39 -4.69
C VAL A 139 -9.38 -0.67 -3.72
N SER A 140 -8.13 -0.43 -4.12
CA SER A 140 -7.20 0.43 -3.40
C SER A 140 -7.31 1.85 -3.96
N ILE A 141 -7.39 2.82 -3.07
CA ILE A 141 -7.46 4.24 -3.39
C ILE A 141 -6.20 4.86 -2.82
N LYS A 142 -5.30 5.30 -3.68
CA LYS A 142 -3.96 5.75 -3.29
C LYS A 142 -3.61 7.14 -3.81
N ILE A 143 -2.80 7.82 -3.02
CA ILE A 143 -2.12 9.06 -3.37
C ILE A 143 -0.63 8.74 -3.42
N THR A 144 -0.04 8.76 -4.62
CA THR A 144 1.38 8.48 -4.80
C THR A 144 2.22 9.61 -4.21
N LYS A 145 3.26 9.26 -3.45
CA LYS A 145 4.25 10.23 -2.97
C LYS A 145 5.12 10.69 -4.15
N SER A 146 5.02 11.97 -4.53
CA SER A 146 6.04 12.58 -5.39
C SER A 146 7.35 12.82 -4.65
N ASN A 147 7.30 13.02 -3.33
CA ASN A 147 8.45 13.17 -2.44
C ASN A 147 8.16 12.44 -1.12
N PRO A 148 9.06 11.57 -0.62
CA PRO A 148 8.85 10.81 0.61
C PRO A 148 8.64 11.69 1.85
N MET A 149 9.16 12.93 1.84
CA MET A 149 9.08 13.88 2.96
C MET A 149 7.82 14.75 2.94
N LEU A 150 7.10 14.83 1.81
CA LEU A 150 5.87 15.61 1.74
C LEU A 150 4.71 14.76 2.22
N ALA A 151 3.88 15.30 3.13
CA ALA A 151 2.61 14.72 3.51
C ALA A 151 1.50 15.17 2.52
N PRO A 152 0.41 14.42 2.37
CA PRO A 152 -0.69 14.82 1.51
C PRO A 152 -1.44 16.00 2.17
N SER A 153 -2.01 16.88 1.36
CA SER A 153 -2.77 18.01 1.91
C SER A 153 -4.05 17.54 2.62
N LYS A 154 -4.56 18.33 3.57
CA LYS A 154 -5.85 18.05 4.24
C LYS A 154 -7.00 17.90 3.25
N LEU A 155 -6.99 18.65 2.15
CA LEU A 155 -7.99 18.54 1.08
C LEU A 155 -7.92 17.17 0.39
N GLN A 156 -6.71 16.68 0.10
CA GLN A 156 -6.50 15.35 -0.49
C GLN A 156 -6.93 14.24 0.48
N LEU A 157 -6.61 14.35 1.77
CA LEU A 157 -7.06 13.39 2.78
C LEU A 157 -8.60 13.39 2.93
N ALA A 158 -9.23 14.57 2.88
CA ALA A 158 -10.68 14.68 2.88
C ALA A 158 -11.33 14.07 1.63
N LYS A 159 -10.70 14.25 0.46
CA LYS A 159 -11.15 13.67 -0.80
C LYS A 159 -10.99 12.15 -0.78
N LEU A 160 -9.85 11.65 -0.30
CA LEU A 160 -9.60 10.23 -0.07
C LEU A 160 -10.66 9.61 0.84
N ALA A 161 -10.98 10.28 1.96
CA ALA A 161 -12.05 9.87 2.89
C ALA A 161 -13.42 9.83 2.21
N SER A 162 -13.72 10.84 1.39
CA SER A 162 -15.01 10.90 0.70
C SER A 162 -15.12 9.83 -0.38
N LEU A 163 -14.04 9.55 -1.13
CA LEU A 163 -14.03 8.56 -2.19
C LEU A 163 -14.17 7.15 -1.63
N SER A 164 -13.41 6.82 -0.58
CA SER A 164 -13.52 5.51 0.09
C SER A 164 -14.92 5.28 0.64
N LYS A 165 -15.53 6.28 1.30
CA LYS A 165 -16.93 6.20 1.74
C LYS A 165 -17.92 6.01 0.59
N LYS A 166 -17.71 6.67 -0.56
CA LYS A 166 -18.59 6.51 -1.73
C LYS A 166 -18.48 5.10 -2.33
N LEU A 167 -17.27 4.55 -2.42
CA LEU A 167 -17.03 3.21 -2.93
C LEU A 167 -17.52 2.12 -1.97
N ALA A 168 -17.38 2.32 -0.66
CA ALA A 168 -17.91 1.42 0.37
C ALA A 168 -19.43 1.21 0.29
N ARG A 169 -20.18 2.21 -0.20
CA ARG A 169 -21.64 2.08 -0.44
C ARG A 169 -22.01 1.02 -1.49
N LEU A 170 -21.04 0.49 -2.23
CA LEU A 170 -21.25 -0.64 -3.14
C LEU A 170 -21.35 -1.99 -2.41
N GLY A 171 -21.21 -2.01 -1.08
CA GLY A 171 -21.27 -3.23 -0.26
C GLY A 171 -19.89 -3.68 0.20
N GLY A 172 -19.08 -2.74 0.68
CA GLY A 172 -17.72 -3.02 1.15
C GLY A 172 -17.34 -2.26 2.40
N THR A 173 -16.35 -2.81 3.10
CA THR A 173 -15.74 -2.23 4.28
C THR A 173 -14.47 -1.47 3.90
N VAL A 174 -14.31 -0.28 4.47
CA VAL A 174 -13.09 0.52 4.29
C VAL A 174 -12.06 0.07 5.31
N VAL A 175 -10.89 -0.31 4.83
CA VAL A 175 -9.74 -0.70 5.66
C VAL A 175 -8.54 0.22 5.38
N ASP A 176 -7.69 0.37 6.37
CA ASP A 176 -6.45 1.12 6.26
C ASP A 176 -5.32 0.28 5.62
N ALA A 177 -4.10 0.81 5.58
CA ALA A 177 -2.95 0.13 4.97
C ALA A 177 -2.53 -1.15 5.73
N GLU A 178 -2.94 -1.28 7.00
CA GLU A 178 -2.71 -2.48 7.82
C GLU A 178 -3.92 -3.44 7.79
N GLN A 179 -4.84 -3.23 6.84
CA GLN A 179 -6.09 -3.98 6.69
C GLN A 179 -7.04 -3.88 7.89
N GLN A 180 -6.90 -2.84 8.71
CA GLN A 180 -7.79 -2.60 9.85
C GLN A 180 -8.99 -1.76 9.41
N PRO A 181 -10.23 -2.11 9.82
CA PRO A 181 -11.43 -1.33 9.50
C PRO A 181 -11.32 0.12 9.99
N ILE A 182 -11.62 1.09 9.13
CA ILE A 182 -11.58 2.50 9.49
C ILE A 182 -12.91 2.92 10.15
N THR A 183 -12.86 3.24 11.44
CA THR A 183 -14.02 3.74 12.18
C THR A 183 -14.35 5.19 11.84
N LYS A 184 -15.53 5.68 12.27
CA LYS A 184 -15.91 7.10 12.11
C LYS A 184 -14.87 8.05 12.72
N ALA A 185 -14.29 7.66 13.86
CA ALA A 185 -13.22 8.40 14.53
C ALA A 185 -11.95 8.39 13.68
N GLY A 186 -11.59 7.23 13.10
CA GLY A 186 -10.44 7.12 12.21
C GLY A 186 -10.56 8.00 10.95
N PHE A 187 -11.74 8.07 10.34
CA PHE A 187 -11.98 9.02 9.25
C PHE A 187 -11.77 10.48 9.67
N LYS A 188 -12.20 10.85 10.88
CA LYS A 188 -12.01 12.21 11.40
C LYS A 188 -10.52 12.49 11.64
N ALA A 189 -9.78 11.53 12.17
CA ALA A 189 -8.33 11.62 12.38
C ALA A 189 -7.58 11.77 11.05
N MET A 190 -7.97 10.99 10.02
CA MET A 190 -7.42 11.11 8.66
C MET A 190 -7.63 12.51 8.08
N ILE A 191 -8.85 13.04 8.13
CA ILE A 191 -9.16 14.39 7.59
C ILE A 191 -8.39 15.48 8.37
N ALA A 192 -8.20 15.30 9.67
CA ALA A 192 -7.46 16.22 10.52
C ALA A 192 -5.94 16.22 10.22
N GLY A 193 -5.41 15.20 9.53
CA GLY A 193 -3.98 15.00 9.32
C GLY A 193 -3.28 14.27 10.47
N ASN A 194 -4.04 13.60 11.34
CA ASN A 194 -3.54 12.87 12.50
C ASN A 194 -3.38 11.36 12.24
N ALA A 195 -3.50 10.94 10.98
CA ALA A 195 -3.28 9.54 10.60
C ALA A 195 -1.81 9.14 10.76
N LYS A 196 -1.57 7.87 11.09
CA LYS A 196 -0.21 7.35 11.22
C LYS A 196 0.44 7.28 9.83
N VAL A 197 1.66 7.81 9.75
CA VAL A 197 2.56 7.77 8.59
C VAL A 197 3.79 6.94 8.95
#